data_AF-A0A7V9T0D0-F1
#
_entry.id   AF-A0A7V9T0D0-F1
#
_cell.length_a   1.000
_cell.length_b   1.000
_cell.length_c   1.000
_cell.angle_alpha   90.00
_cell.angle_beta   90.00
_cell.angle_gamma   90.00
#
_symmetry.space_group_name_H-M   'P 1'
#
loop_
_entity.id
_entity.type
_entity.pdbx_description
1 polymer ?
#
loop_
_entity_poly.entity_id
_entity_poly.type
_entity_poly.pdbx_seq_one_letter_code
_entity_poly.pdbx_strand_id
1 'polypeptide(L)'
;VLREHRGDGHVAALVSAGVGPLEAHVLTAAAGRTPAASLREHRGWTDQEWSATGVTAARHRPGLRAEVEAATDRAAAGPWDALGTDGTSRLAELLRPLAAAIADGGGVPYPNLMGVPRPEPAG
;
A
#
# COMPACT_ATOMS: atom_id res chain seq x y z
N VAL A 1 2.88 -7.79 -13.54
CA VAL A 1 3.62 -6.56 -13.92
C VAL A 1 3.04 -5.30 -13.29
N LEU A 2 1.72 -5.02 -13.34
CA LEU A 2 1.17 -3.79 -12.73
C LEU A 2 1.47 -3.67 -11.22
N ARG A 3 1.40 -4.80 -10.50
CA ARG A 3 1.74 -4.85 -9.08
C ARG A 3 3.23 -4.60 -8.84
N GLU A 4 4.11 -5.21 -9.63
CA GLU A 4 5.55 -5.00 -9.54
C GLU A 4 5.91 -3.55 -9.91
N HIS A 5 5.40 -3.04 -11.03
CA HIS A 5 5.62 -1.67 -11.50
C HIS A 5 5.18 -0.61 -10.47
N ARG A 6 3.98 -0.74 -9.90
CA ARG A 6 3.53 0.18 -8.83
C ARG A 6 4.39 0.02 -7.58
N GLY A 7 4.81 -1.21 -7.25
CA GLY A 7 5.69 -1.49 -6.12
C GLY A 7 7.04 -0.79 -6.25
N ASP A 8 7.69 -0.92 -7.41
CA ASP A 8 8.97 -0.29 -7.71
C ASP A 8 8.84 1.24 -7.73
N GLY A 9 7.75 1.76 -8.29
CA GLY A 9 7.42 3.19 -8.23
C GLY A 9 7.22 3.69 -6.79
N HIS A 10 6.61 2.89 -5.92
CA HIS A 10 6.45 3.24 -4.50
C HIS A 10 7.79 3.27 -3.77
N VAL A 11 8.66 2.28 -4.00
CA VAL A 11 10.01 2.26 -3.44
C VAL A 11 10.80 3.48 -3.92
N ALA A 12 10.73 3.83 -5.21
CA ALA A 12 11.39 5.01 -5.75
C ALA A 12 10.86 6.32 -5.12
N ALA A 13 9.55 6.43 -4.89
CA ALA A 13 8.94 7.58 -4.22
C ALA A 13 9.41 7.72 -2.76
N LEU A 14 9.45 6.62 -2.02
CA LEU A 14 9.98 6.59 -0.64
C LEU A 14 11.45 7.03 -0.60
N VAL A 15 12.30 6.43 -1.45
CA VAL A 15 13.73 6.76 -1.52
C VAL A 15 13.94 8.22 -1.90
N SER A 16 13.20 8.74 -2.88
CA SER A 16 13.30 10.14 -3.33
C SER A 16 12.88 11.12 -2.23
N ALA A 17 11.92 10.73 -1.40
CA ALA A 17 11.51 11.50 -0.24
C ALA A 17 12.42 11.30 0.98
N GLY A 18 13.52 10.56 0.87
CA GLY A 18 14.42 10.26 1.99
C GLY A 18 13.73 9.46 3.11
N VAL A 19 12.74 8.64 2.76
CA VAL A 19 12.02 7.78 3.71
C VAL A 19 12.71 6.43 3.79
N GLY A 20 13.18 6.08 4.99
CA GLY A 20 13.77 4.78 5.25
C GLY A 20 12.73 3.64 5.30
N PRO A 21 13.16 2.36 5.26
CA PRO A 21 12.26 1.22 5.25
C PRO A 21 11.40 1.12 6.52
N LEU A 22 11.99 1.32 7.70
CA LEU A 22 11.24 1.33 8.96
C LEU A 22 10.31 2.54 9.06
N GLU A 23 10.76 3.72 8.63
CA GLU A 23 9.95 4.94 8.59
C GLU A 23 8.70 4.75 7.71
N ALA A 24 8.84 4.09 6.56
CA ALA A 24 7.70 3.77 5.69
C ALA A 24 6.64 2.90 6.40
N HIS A 25 7.07 1.92 7.20
CA HIS A 25 6.17 1.09 8.00
C HIS A 25 5.51 1.85 9.16
N VAL A 26 6.28 2.71 9.84
CA VAL A 26 5.75 3.61 10.87
C VAL A 26 4.68 4.54 10.29
N LEU A 27 4.92 5.14 9.13
CA LEU A 27 3.95 5.99 8.42
C LEU A 27 2.68 5.21 8.03
N THR A 28 2.83 3.94 7.62
CA THR A 28 1.71 3.06 7.29
C THR A 28 0.86 2.76 8.52
N ALA A 29 1.49 2.47 9.65
CA ALA A 29 0.80 2.22 10.92
C ALA A 29 0.11 3.47 11.47
N ALA A 30 0.79 4.63 11.41
CA ALA A 30 0.24 5.91 11.83
C ALA A 30 -1.01 6.31 11.02
N ALA A 31 -1.07 5.89 9.75
CA ALA A 31 -2.24 6.07 8.89
C ALA A 31 -3.38 5.05 9.12
N GLY A 32 -3.24 4.13 10.09
CA GLY A 32 -4.25 3.11 10.41
C GLY A 32 -4.44 2.04 9.34
N ARG A 33 -3.54 1.95 8.34
CA ARG A 33 -3.67 1.00 7.22
C ARG A 33 -3.31 -0.43 7.60
N THR A 34 -2.37 -0.60 8.53
CA THR A 34 -1.93 -1.90 9.05
C THR A 34 -1.49 -1.72 10.50
N PRO A 35 -1.88 -2.62 11.42
CA PRO A 35 -1.45 -2.51 12.82
C PRO A 35 0.07 -2.52 12.95
N ALA A 36 0.60 -1.65 13.83
CA ALA A 36 2.04 -1.57 14.11
C ALA A 36 2.62 -2.92 14.56
N ALA A 37 1.91 -3.65 15.42
CA ALA A 37 2.32 -4.97 15.89
C ALA A 37 2.50 -5.96 14.72
N SER A 38 1.54 -6.01 13.79
CA SER A 38 1.61 -6.87 12.61
C SER A 38 2.79 -6.51 11.71
N LEU A 39 3.03 -5.21 11.46
CA LEU A 39 4.17 -4.78 10.66
C LEU A 39 5.51 -5.16 11.31
N ARG A 40 5.63 -5.02 12.63
CA ARG A 40 6.85 -5.37 13.35
C ARG A 40 7.13 -6.87 13.31
N GLU A 41 6.13 -7.67 13.61
CA GLU A 41 6.23 -9.13 13.56
C GLU A 41 6.62 -9.64 12.17
N HIS A 42 5.92 -9.18 11.13
CA HIS A 42 6.09 -9.69 9.75
C HIS A 42 7.25 -9.04 8.99
N ARG A 43 7.91 -8.02 9.55
CA ARG A 43 9.05 -7.32 8.93
C ARG A 43 10.32 -7.37 9.79
N GLY A 44 10.25 -7.99 10.98
CA GLY A 44 11.42 -8.21 11.83
C GLY A 44 11.90 -6.98 12.59
N TRP A 45 11.02 -6.02 12.90
CA TRP A 45 11.38 -4.81 13.65
C TRP A 45 11.21 -4.97 15.15
N THR A 46 12.23 -4.58 15.91
CA THR A 46 12.18 -4.54 17.38
C THR A 46 11.33 -3.38 17.91
N ASP A 47 10.88 -3.47 19.18
CA ASP A 47 10.23 -2.36 19.89
C ASP A 47 11.08 -1.09 19.90
N GLN A 48 12.38 -1.26 20.11
CA GLN A 48 13.33 -0.17 20.27
C GLN A 48 13.52 0.61 18.96
N GLU A 49 13.76 -0.10 17.84
CA GLU A 49 13.88 0.52 16.52
C GLU A 49 12.61 1.28 16.14
N TRP A 50 11.46 0.65 16.35
CA TRP A 50 10.16 1.24 16.04
C TRP A 50 9.91 2.51 16.84
N SER A 51 10.17 2.49 18.15
CA SER A 51 9.94 3.63 19.03
C SER A 51 10.85 4.81 18.69
N ALA A 52 12.12 4.55 18.41
CA ALA A 52 13.08 5.60 18.01
C ALA A 52 12.65 6.29 16.69
N THR A 53 12.18 5.50 15.72
CA THR A 53 11.74 6.02 14.40
C THR A 53 10.36 6.66 14.46
N GLY A 54 9.45 6.15 15.30
CA GLY A 54 8.12 6.72 15.53
C GLY A 54 8.16 8.17 16.00
N VAL A 55 9.09 8.48 16.89
CA VAL A 55 9.28 9.85 17.43
C VAL A 55 9.75 10.81 16.34
N THR A 56 10.61 10.39 15.41
CA THR A 56 11.14 11.25 14.34
C THR A 56 10.14 11.41 13.18
N ALA A 57 9.51 10.32 12.73
CA ALA A 57 8.55 10.35 11.63
C ALA A 57 7.32 11.22 11.94
N ALA A 58 6.75 11.08 13.14
CA ALA A 58 5.54 11.79 13.54
C ALA A 58 5.75 13.29 13.82
N ARG A 59 6.96 13.69 14.27
CA ARG A 59 7.24 15.09 14.63
C ARG A 59 7.59 15.99 13.44
N HIS A 60 8.14 15.44 12.36
CA HIS A 60 8.91 16.29 11.43
C HIS A 60 8.31 16.49 10.06
N ARG A 61 7.35 15.67 9.59
CA ARG A 61 6.90 15.76 8.20
C ARG A 61 5.39 15.52 7.98
N PRO A 62 4.52 16.45 8.42
CA PRO A 62 3.12 16.45 8.03
C PRO A 62 2.97 16.43 6.50
N GLY A 63 2.04 15.65 5.96
CA GLY A 63 1.79 15.58 4.52
C GLY A 63 2.71 14.67 3.71
N LEU A 64 3.87 14.26 4.24
CA LEU A 64 4.84 13.38 3.57
C LEU A 64 4.21 12.11 2.99
N ARG A 65 3.33 11.47 3.76
CA ARG A 65 2.64 10.26 3.28
C ARG A 65 1.81 10.56 2.03
N ALA A 66 1.07 11.68 2.01
CA ALA A 66 0.29 12.08 0.86
C ALA A 66 1.17 12.40 -0.35
N GLU A 67 2.34 13.03 -0.13
CA GLU A 67 3.32 13.31 -1.18
C GLU A 67 3.88 12.02 -1.81
N VAL A 68 4.27 11.05 -0.98
CA VAL A 68 4.76 9.74 -1.43
C VAL A 68 3.69 8.99 -2.20
N GLU A 69 2.45 8.96 -1.70
CA GLU A 69 1.34 8.29 -2.41
C GLU A 69 1.05 8.98 -3.74
N ALA A 70 1.03 10.32 -3.79
CA ALA A 70 0.84 11.06 -5.04
C ALA A 70 1.97 10.81 -6.05
N ALA A 71 3.23 10.71 -5.60
CA ALA A 71 4.35 10.35 -6.47
C ALA A 71 4.24 8.89 -6.96
N THR A 72 3.80 7.98 -6.09
CA THR A 72 3.54 6.57 -6.43
C THR A 72 2.45 6.45 -7.50
N ASP A 73 1.35 7.18 -7.33
CA ASP A 73 0.22 7.13 -8.26
C ASP A 73 0.59 7.73 -9.62
N ARG A 74 1.37 8.82 -9.66
CA ARG A 74 1.94 9.36 -10.92
C ARG A 74 2.82 8.33 -11.63
N ALA A 75 3.71 7.65 -10.90
CA ALA A 75 4.59 6.63 -11.47
C ALA A 75 3.80 5.41 -12.01
N ALA A 76 2.65 5.13 -11.42
CA ALA A 76 1.78 4.02 -11.80
C ALA A 76 0.74 4.37 -12.88
N ALA A 77 0.62 5.64 -13.29
CA ALA A 77 -0.46 6.12 -14.14
C ALA A 77 -0.44 5.54 -15.57
N GLY A 78 0.74 5.40 -16.17
CA GLY A 78 0.89 5.09 -17.61
C GLY A 78 0.04 3.92 -18.13
N PRO A 79 0.01 2.75 -17.47
CA PRO A 79 -0.86 1.64 -17.89
C PRO A 79 -2.36 1.95 -17.81
N TRP A 80 -2.79 2.73 -16.82
CA TRP A 80 -4.19 3.15 -16.67
C TRP A 80 -4.56 4.20 -17.72
N ASP A 81 -3.66 5.14 -18.00
CA ASP A 81 -3.83 6.15 -19.06
C ASP A 81 -3.98 5.48 -20.42
N ALA A 82 -3.19 4.43 -20.70
CA ALA A 82 -3.29 3.66 -21.93
C ALA A 82 -4.60 2.87 -22.07
N LEU A 83 -5.17 2.39 -20.95
CA LEU A 83 -6.48 1.71 -20.94
C LEU A 83 -7.65 2.69 -21.05
N GLY A 84 -7.47 3.92 -20.56
CA GLY A 84 -8.55 4.89 -20.39
C GLY A 84 -9.61 4.45 -19.38
N THR A 85 -10.61 5.30 -19.18
CA THR A 85 -11.69 5.08 -18.19
C THR A 85 -12.53 3.84 -18.51
N ASP A 86 -12.91 3.65 -19.77
CA ASP A 86 -13.76 2.52 -20.19
C ASP A 86 -13.02 1.19 -20.07
N GLY A 87 -11.76 1.14 -20.52
CA GLY A 87 -10.91 -0.04 -20.39
C GLY A 87 -10.64 -0.40 -18.93
N THR A 88 -10.39 0.61 -18.08
CA THR A 88 -10.22 0.41 -16.63
C THR A 88 -11.48 -0.11 -15.97
N SER A 89 -12.66 0.43 -16.32
CA SER A 89 -13.95 -0.04 -15.81
C SER A 89 -14.22 -1.48 -16.23
N ARG A 90 -13.98 -1.80 -17.51
CA ARG A 90 -14.13 -3.15 -18.04
C ARG A 90 -13.19 -4.15 -17.38
N LEU A 91 -11.94 -3.75 -17.12
CA LEU A 91 -10.98 -4.58 -16.40
C LEU A 91 -11.46 -4.87 -14.98
N ALA A 92 -11.99 -3.87 -14.27
CA ALA A 92 -12.52 -4.03 -12.93
C ALA A 92 -13.74 -4.96 -12.90
N GLU A 93 -14.65 -4.85 -13.87
CA GLU A 93 -15.79 -5.77 -14.01
C GLU A 93 -15.34 -7.22 -14.18
N LEU A 94 -14.35 -7.45 -15.06
CA LEU A 94 -13.83 -8.78 -15.36
C LEU A 94 -13.10 -9.43 -14.17
N LEU A 95 -12.36 -8.63 -13.39
CA LEU A 95 -11.57 -9.14 -12.25
C LEU A 95 -12.38 -9.31 -10.97
N ARG A 96 -13.48 -8.57 -10.79
CA ARG A 96 -14.29 -8.60 -9.56
C ARG A 96 -14.78 -10.00 -9.15
N PRO A 97 -15.40 -10.83 -10.01
CA PRO A 97 -15.86 -12.16 -9.60
C PRO A 97 -14.70 -13.08 -9.20
N LEU A 98 -13.53 -12.95 -9.84
CA LEU A 98 -12.34 -13.71 -9.49
C LEU A 98 -11.79 -13.29 -8.12
N ALA A 99 -11.72 -11.98 -7.86
CA ALA A 99 -11.27 -11.45 -6.59
C ALA A 99 -12.20 -11.88 -5.44
N ALA A 100 -13.52 -11.84 -5.65
CA ALA A 100 -14.51 -12.32 -4.69
C ALA A 100 -14.34 -13.81 -4.41
N ALA A 101 -14.24 -14.66 -5.45
CA ALA A 101 -14.05 -16.10 -5.29
C ALA A 101 -12.77 -16.45 -4.50
N ILE A 102 -11.66 -15.76 -4.75
CA ILE A 102 -10.40 -15.94 -4.00
C ILE A 102 -10.59 -15.53 -2.53
N ALA A 103 -11.28 -14.41 -2.27
CA ALA A 103 -11.52 -13.92 -0.92
C ALA A 103 -12.47 -14.83 -0.13
N ASP A 104 -13.51 -15.37 -0.78
CA ASP A 104 -14.48 -16.31 -0.20
C ASP A 104 -13.85 -17.68 0.06
N GLY A 105 -12.95 -18.12 -0.82
CA GLY A 105 -12.16 -19.33 -0.65
C GLY A 105 -11.01 -19.21 0.36
N GLY A 106 -10.84 -18.07 1.04
CA GLY A 106 -9.79 -17.86 2.03
C GLY A 106 -8.38 -17.69 1.47
N GLY A 107 -8.23 -17.41 0.16
CA GLY A 107 -6.93 -17.23 -0.49
C GLY A 107 -6.19 -15.95 -0.09
N VAL A 108 -6.86 -15.01 0.58
CA VAL A 108 -6.27 -13.79 1.14
C VAL A 108 -6.78 -13.60 2.57
N PRO A 109 -5.89 -13.43 3.58
CA PRO A 109 -6.31 -13.09 4.94
C PRO A 109 -6.79 -11.64 5.02
N TYR A 110 -7.77 -11.37 5.88
CA TYR A 110 -8.26 -10.02 6.13
C TYR A 110 -8.28 -9.75 7.65
N PRO A 111 -7.73 -8.61 8.12
CA PRO A 111 -6.98 -7.61 7.34
C PRO A 111 -5.65 -8.18 6.79
N ASN A 112 -5.28 -7.81 5.56
CA ASN A 112 -3.97 -8.17 5.00
C ASN A 112 -2.93 -7.08 5.29
N LEU A 113 -1.65 -7.46 5.19
CA LEU A 113 -0.50 -6.55 5.36
C LEU A 113 -0.41 -5.45 4.29
N MET A 114 -1.16 -5.57 3.19
CA MET A 114 -1.23 -4.54 2.15
C MET A 114 -2.29 -3.48 2.45
N GLY A 115 -3.15 -3.70 3.46
CA GLY A 115 -4.26 -2.82 3.81
C GLY A 115 -5.27 -2.66 2.67
N VAL A 116 -5.45 -3.69 1.84
CA VAL A 116 -6.47 -3.72 0.77
C VAL A 116 -7.76 -4.30 1.37
N PRO A 117 -8.92 -3.62 1.22
CA PRO A 117 -10.18 -4.12 1.76
C PRO A 117 -10.62 -5.41 1.07
N ARG A 118 -11.54 -6.14 1.71
CA ARG A 118 -12.19 -7.28 1.06
C ARG A 118 -12.96 -6.79 -0.18
N PRO A 119 -12.86 -7.46 -1.34
CA PRO A 119 -13.67 -7.12 -2.49
C PRO A 119 -15.15 -7.27 -2.16
N GLU A 120 -15.97 -6.32 -2.61
CA GLU A 120 -17.43 -6.42 -2.49
C GLU A 120 -17.93 -7.67 -3.25
N PRO A 121 -18.96 -8.37 -2.73
CA PRO A 121 -19.56 -9.48 -3.44
C PRO A 121 -20.04 -9.02 -4.82
N ALA A 122 -19.91 -9.91 -5.81
CA ALA A 122 -20.57 -9.70 -7.09
C ALA A 122 -22.09 -9.72 -6.82
N GLY A 123 -22.76 -8.58 -7.04
CA GLY A 123 -24.22 -8.49 -6.98
C GLY A 123 -24.90 -9.34 -8.04
#